data_AF-A0A3D1L1H6-F1
#
_entry.id   AF-A0A3D1L1H6-F1
#
_cell.length_a   1.000
_cell.length_b   1.000
_cell.length_c   1.000
_cell.angle_alpha   90.00
_cell.angle_beta   90.00
_cell.angle_gamma   90.00
#
_symmetry.space_group_name_H-M   'P 1'
#
loop_
_entity.id
_entity.type
_entity.pdbx_description
1 polymer ?
#
loop_
_entity_poly.entity_id
_entity_poly.type
_entity_poly.pdbx_seq_one_letter_code
_entity_poly.pdbx_strand_id
1 'polypeptide(L)' 'GAKTHAALHGKYSPDIEDVKAIAPSILRHRIIKNYKAEAENISVDKIIEKLL' A
#
# COMPACT_ATOMS: atom_id res chain seq x y z
N GLY A 1 -5.32 9.78 -1.65
CA GLY A 1 -5.95 8.45 -1.76
C GLY A 1 -6.97 8.26 -0.66
N ALA A 2 -6.55 8.07 0.59
CA ALA A 2 -7.43 7.68 1.71
C ALA A 2 -8.66 8.57 1.89
N LYS A 3 -8.50 9.90 1.89
CA LYS A 3 -9.62 10.83 2.07
C LYS A 3 -10.69 10.68 0.98
N THR A 4 -10.28 10.50 -0.28
CA THR A 4 -11.18 10.27 -1.41
C THR A 4 -11.85 8.90 -1.30
N HIS A 5 -11.10 7.86 -0.91
CA HIS A 5 -11.63 6.52 -0.69
C HIS A 5 -12.72 6.51 0.40
N ALA A 6 -12.44 7.15 1.53
CA ALA A 6 -13.39 7.31 2.63
C ALA A 6 -14.66 8.08 2.20
N ALA A 7 -14.48 9.20 1.50
CA ALA A 7 -15.60 10.00 1.00
C ALA A 7 -16.48 9.23 0.01
N LEU A 8 -15.89 8.40 -0.87
CA LEU A 8 -16.63 7.52 -1.78
C LEU A 8 -17.41 6.42 -1.05
N HIS A 9 -16.95 6.02 0.14
CA HIS A 9 -17.64 5.09 1.02
C HIS A 9 -18.58 5.77 2.03
N GLY A 10 -18.87 7.06 1.88
CA GLY A 10 -19.78 7.80 2.75
C GLY A 10 -19.24 8.09 4.15
N LYS A 11 -17.94 7.86 4.38
CA LYS A 11 -17.26 8.23 5.63
C LYS A 11 -16.83 9.69 5.59
N TYR A 12 -17.04 10.40 6.71
CA TYR A 12 -16.67 11.82 6.85
C TYR A 12 -15.17 12.05 7.06
N SER A 13 -14.47 11.03 7.57
CA SER A 13 -13.02 11.04 7.80
C SER A 13 -12.44 9.67 7.40
N PRO A 14 -11.23 9.62 6.83
CA PRO A 14 -10.57 8.34 6.53
C PRO A 14 -10.17 7.59 7.81
N ASP A 15 -10.39 6.28 7.80
CA ASP A 15 -9.90 5.34 8.81
C ASP A 15 -8.62 4.63 8.33
N ILE A 16 -8.01 3.85 9.23
CA ILE A 16 -6.87 2.97 8.91
C ILE A 16 -7.17 2.06 7.72
N GLU A 17 -8.38 1.55 7.60
CA GLU A 17 -8.81 0.69 6.50
C GLU A 17 -8.70 1.40 5.15
N ASP A 18 -9.12 2.67 5.09
CA ASP A 18 -9.06 3.49 3.89
C ASP A 18 -7.61 3.75 3.47
N VAL A 19 -6.70 3.88 4.44
CA VAL A 19 -5.26 4.03 4.20
C VAL A 19 -4.67 2.72 3.68
N LYS A 20 -5.01 1.59 4.31
CA LYS A 20 -4.54 0.26 3.90
C LYS A 20 -5.02 -0.11 2.50
N ALA A 21 -6.24 0.27 2.13
CA ALA A 21 -6.80 -0.03 0.81
C ALA A 21 -6.04 0.64 -0.35
N ILE A 22 -5.61 1.89 -0.17
CA ILE A 22 -4.86 2.65 -1.19
C ILE A 22 -3.34 2.49 -1.11
N ALA A 23 -2.80 1.98 0.00
CA ALA A 23 -1.36 1.82 0.20
C ALA A 23 -0.67 0.95 -0.89
N PRO A 24 -1.21 -0.21 -1.32
CA PRO A 24 -0.57 -1.03 -2.38
C PRO A 24 -0.44 -0.29 -3.71
N SER A 25 -1.47 0.43 -4.12
CA SER A 25 -1.48 1.17 -5.37
C SER A 25 -0.42 2.28 -5.40
N ILE A 26 -0.21 2.96 -4.25
CA ILE A 26 0.76 4.05 -4.12
C ILE A 26 2.19 3.52 -3.94
N LEU A 27 2.38 2.47 -3.15
CA LEU A 27 3.71 2.00 -2.76
C LEU A 27 4.37 1.10 -3.81
N ARG A 28 3.59 0.40 -4.66
CA ARG A 28 4.13 -0.51 -5.70
C ARG A 28 5.18 0.12 -6.62
N HIS A 29 4.97 1.37 -7.01
CA HIS A 29 5.88 2.10 -7.90
C HIS A 29 6.87 2.99 -7.14
N ARG A 30 6.78 3.04 -5.81
CA ARG A 30 7.64 3.87 -4.94
C ARG A 30 8.65 3.06 -4.14
N ILE A 31 8.49 1.74 -4.08
CA ILE A 31 9.41 0.84 -3.41
C ILE A 31 10.35 0.23 -4.45
N ILE A 32 11.65 0.47 -4.25
CA ILE A 32 12.73 -0.14 -5.04
C ILE A 32 13.30 -1.29 -4.22
N LYS A 33 13.37 -2.48 -4.81
CA LYS A 33 13.96 -3.67 -4.18
C LYS A 33 15.48 -3.51 -4.13
N ASN A 34 16.08 -4.01 -3.06
CA ASN A 34 17.53 -4.18 -3.04
C ASN A 34 17.92 -5.49 -3.75
N TYR A 35 19.21 -5.64 -4.09
CA TYR A 35 19.72 -6.80 -4.83
C TYR A 35 19.43 -8.14 -4.11
N LYS A 36 19.47 -8.14 -2.78
CA LYS A 36 19.14 -9.32 -1.97
C LYS A 36 17.67 -9.73 -2.11
N ALA A 37 16.75 -8.78 -2.11
CA ALA A 37 15.32 -9.03 -2.29
C ALA A 37 14.98 -9.51 -3.70
N GLU A 38 15.74 -9.09 -4.72
CA GLU A 38 15.64 -9.67 -6.06
C GLU A 38 16.16 -11.11 -6.12
N ALA A 39 17.31 -11.40 -5.52
CA ALA A 39 17.86 -12.76 -5.44
C ALA A 39 16.89 -13.73 -4.72
N GLU A 40 16.20 -13.25 -3.70
CA GLU A 40 15.21 -14.01 -2.92
C GLU A 40 13.81 -14.06 -3.58
N ASN A 41 13.64 -13.50 -4.80
CA ASN A 41 12.36 -13.41 -5.50
C ASN A 41 11.23 -12.79 -4.63
N ILE A 42 11.57 -11.82 -3.79
CA ILE A 42 10.60 -11.10 -2.97
C ILE A 42 9.83 -10.12 -3.88
N SER A 43 8.51 -10.30 -3.95
CA SER A 43 7.63 -9.36 -4.65
C SER A 43 7.43 -8.08 -3.83
N VAL A 44 7.26 -6.96 -4.54
CA VAL A 44 6.93 -5.68 -3.90
C VAL A 44 5.62 -5.76 -3.13
N ASP A 45 4.65 -6.54 -3.63
CA ASP A 45 3.39 -6.80 -2.93
C ASP A 45 3.60 -7.45 -1.56
N LYS A 46 4.48 -8.46 -1.44
CA LYS A 46 4.81 -9.09 -0.15
C LYS A 46 5.46 -8.11 0.82
N ILE A 47 6.26 -7.17 0.33
CA ILE A 47 6.88 -6.13 1.17
C ILE A 47 5.80 -5.20 1.70
N ILE A 48 4.86 -4.78 0.85
CA ILE A 48 3.76 -3.90 1.23
C ILE A 48 2.85 -4.60 2.24
N GLU A 49 2.49 -5.87 2.02
CA GLU A 49 1.69 -6.66 2.97
C GLU A 49 2.36 -6.79 4.34
N LYS A 50 3.70 -6.90 4.39
CA LYS A 50 4.44 -6.93 5.67
C LYS A 50 4.47 -5.60 6.42
N LEU A 51 4.21 -4.49 5.74
CA LEU A 51 4.30 -3.14 6.31
C LEU A 51 2.95 -2.61 6.83
N LEU A 52 1.83 -3.20 6.38
CA LEU A 52 0.46 -2.81 6.74
C LEU A 52 -0.10 -3.69 7.85
#